data_AF-A0A7V3JJW5-F1
#
_entry.id   AF-A0A7V3JJW5-F1
#
_cell.length_a   1.000
_cell.length_b   1.000
_cell.length_c   1.000
_cell.angle_alpha   90.00
_cell.angle_beta   90.00
_cell.angle_gamma   90.00
#
_symmetry.space_group_name_H-M   'P 1'
#
loop_
_entity.id
_entity.type
_entity.pdbx_description
1 polymer ?
#
loop_
_entity_poly.entity_id
_entity_poly.type
_entity_poly.pdbx_seq_one_letter_code
_entity_poly.pdbx_strand_id
1 'polypeptide(L)' 'PDECIDCEACVPECPVEAIYLADNVPEEWKDYIRINAEMAPKCPVITEKKQPLCG' A
#
# COMPACT_ATOMS: atom_id res chain seq x y z
N PRO A 1 5.66 -1.03 5.10
CA PRO A 1 5.34 -0.93 6.54
C PRO A 1 6.14 -1.99 7.30
N ASP A 2 6.55 -1.73 8.54
CA ASP A 2 7.38 -2.69 9.31
C ASP A 2 6.64 -3.98 9.67
N GLU A 3 5.30 -3.95 9.71
CA GLU A 3 4.44 -5.11 9.96
C GLU A 3 4.21 -5.98 8.70
N CYS A 4 4.51 -5.44 7.50
CA CYS A 4 4.37 -6.21 6.27
C CYS A 4 5.36 -7.38 6.28
N ILE A 5 4.86 -8.59 5.97
CA ILE A 5 5.65 -9.82 5.91
C ILE A 5 5.96 -10.27 4.48
N ASP A 6 5.75 -9.38 3.50
CA ASP A 6 6.04 -9.61 2.08
C ASP A 6 5.36 -10.86 1.48
N CYS A 7 4.12 -11.14 1.89
CA CYS A 7 3.35 -12.30 1.41
C CYS A 7 2.67 -12.11 0.04
N GLU A 8 2.76 -10.90 -0.54
CA GLU A 8 2.19 -10.51 -1.85
C GLU A 8 0.66 -10.64 -2.01
N ALA A 9 -0.07 -11.11 -1.01
CA ALA A 9 -1.51 -11.41 -1.12
C ALA A 9 -2.38 -10.20 -1.51
N CYS A 10 -1.96 -8.97 -1.19
CA CYS A 10 -2.70 -7.75 -1.52
C CYS A 10 -2.46 -7.23 -2.94
N VAL A 11 -1.38 -7.64 -3.61
CA VAL A 11 -1.01 -7.17 -4.95
C VAL A 11 -2.11 -7.47 -5.98
N PRO A 12 -2.58 -8.72 -6.16
CA PRO A 12 -3.62 -9.04 -7.15
C PRO A 12 -5.02 -8.52 -6.77
N GLU A 13 -5.23 -8.14 -5.50
CA GLU A 13 -6.53 -7.69 -5.00
C GLU A 13 -6.80 -6.20 -5.29
N CYS A 14 -5.77 -5.43 -5.64
CA CYS A 14 -5.93 -4.01 -5.93
C CYS A 14 -6.52 -3.80 -7.33
N PRO A 15 -7.76 -3.29 -7.47
CA PRO A 15 -8.42 -3.16 -8.78
C PRO A 15 -7.80 -2.08 -9.69
N VAL A 16 -6.95 -1.22 -9.14
CA VAL A 16 -6.24 -0.14 -9.85
C VAL A 16 -4.72 -0.37 -9.87
N GLU A 17 -4.28 -1.57 -9.48
CA GLU A 17 -2.88 -2.01 -9.59
C GLU A 17 -1.87 -1.09 -8.86
N ALA A 18 -2.28 -0.45 -7.76
CA ALA A 18 -1.47 0.53 -7.04
C ALA A 18 -0.55 -0.05 -5.94
N ILE A 19 -0.54 -1.38 -5.75
CA ILE A 19 0.24 -2.04 -4.70
C ILE A 19 1.45 -2.73 -5.33
N TYR A 20 2.63 -2.37 -4.84
CA TYR A 20 3.93 -2.88 -5.31
C TYR A 20 4.75 -3.38 -4.12
N LEU A 21 5.56 -4.43 -4.34
CA LEU A 21 6.70 -4.69 -3.47
C LEU A 21 7.72 -3.56 -3.58
N ALA A 22 8.47 -3.30 -2.52
CA ALA A 22 9.42 -2.18 -2.45
C ALA A 22 10.43 -2.17 -3.61
N ASP A 23 10.92 -3.35 -4.01
CA ASP A 23 11.88 -3.51 -5.10
C ASP A 23 11.26 -3.30 -6.50
N ASN A 24 9.93 -3.36 -6.59
CA ASN A 24 9.18 -3.29 -7.84
C ASN A 24 8.44 -1.96 -8.03
N VAL A 25 8.61 -0.99 -7.10
CA VAL A 25 7.98 0.33 -7.23
C VAL A 25 8.59 1.08 -8.44
N PRO A 26 7.75 1.56 -9.39
CA PRO A 26 8.22 2.39 -10.50
C PRO A 26 9.00 3.62 -10.03
N GLU A 27 9.97 4.06 -10.83
CA GLU A 27 10.86 5.18 -10.48
C GLU A 27 10.09 6.45 -10.06
N GLU A 28 9.04 6.78 -10.80
CA GLU A 28 8.17 7.93 -10.58
C GLU A 28 7.40 7.90 -9.24
N TRP A 29 7.31 6.72 -8.59
CA TRP A 29 6.60 6.52 -7.33
C TRP A 29 7.50 6.06 -6.18
N LYS A 30 8.83 6.06 -6.35
CA LYS A 30 9.76 5.63 -5.30
C LYS A 30 9.60 6.38 -3.98
N ASP A 31 9.20 7.65 -4.03
CA ASP A 31 8.93 8.46 -2.84
C ASP A 31 7.82 7.86 -1.95
N TYR A 32 6.90 7.07 -2.51
CA TYR A 32 5.83 6.42 -1.75
C TYR A 32 6.35 5.35 -0.78
N ILE A 33 7.54 4.80 -0.97
CA ILE A 33 8.16 3.88 0.00
C ILE A 33 8.34 4.60 1.34
N ARG A 34 8.94 5.80 1.30
CA ARG A 34 9.15 6.63 2.49
C ARG A 34 7.83 7.13 3.07
N ILE A 35 6.91 7.62 2.23
CA ILE A 35 5.59 8.09 2.68
C ILE A 35 4.83 6.98 3.41
N ASN A 36 4.82 5.76 2.85
CA ASN A 36 4.14 4.61 3.47
C ASN A 36 4.76 4.25 4.83
N ALA A 37 6.09 4.28 4.96
CA ALA A 37 6.76 4.05 6.25
C ALA A 37 6.43 5.14 7.29
N GLU A 38 6.40 6.42 6.89
CA GLU A 38 6.11 7.54 7.78
C GLU A 38 4.62 7.65 8.17
N MET A 39 3.71 7.26 7.28
CA MET A 39 2.26 7.42 7.45
C MET A 39 1.59 6.21 8.07
N ALA A 40 2.08 4.98 7.82
CA ALA A 40 1.51 3.77 8.42
C ALA A 40 1.31 3.85 9.95
N PRO A 41 2.27 4.31 10.77
CA PRO A 41 2.05 4.43 12.23
C PRO A 41 1.17 5.61 12.65
N LYS A 42 0.89 6.56 11.74
CA LYS A 42 0.07 7.76 12.02
C LYS A 42 -1.38 7.60 11.58
N CYS A 43 -1.63 6.75 10.59
CA CYS A 43 -2.96 6.49 10.07
C CYS A 43 -3.70 5.47 10.95
N PRO A 44 -5.04 5.60 11.13
CA PRO A 44 -5.82 4.59 11.82
C PRO A 44 -5.80 3.27 11.03
N VAL A 45 -5.67 2.15 11.75
CA VAL A 45 -5.66 0.81 11.16
C VAL A 45 -7.03 0.50 10.54
N ILE A 46 -7.02 -0.04 9.32
CA ILE A 46 -8.21 -0.51 8.60
C ILE A 46 -8.10 -2.02 8.36
N THR A 47 -9.01 -2.80 8.97
CA THR A 47 -9.06 -4.27 8.85
C THR A 47 -10.31 -4.76 8.13
N GLU A 48 -11.23 -3.87 7.77
CA GLU A 48 -12.49 -4.19 7.11
C GLU A 48 -12.66 -3.38 5.82
N LYS A 49 -13.18 -4.04 4.78
CA LYS A 49 -13.46 -3.40 3.48
C LYS A 49 -14.56 -2.35 3.63
N LYS A 50 -14.35 -1.18 3.02
CA LYS A 50 -15.33 -0.09 2.91
C LYS A 50 -15.77 0.11 1.47
N GLN A 51 -16.83 0.89 1.26
CA GLN A 51 -17.22 1.31 -0.09
C GLN A 51 -16.10 2.16 -0.72
N PRO A 52 -15.76 1.92 -2.00
CA PRO A 52 -14.83 2.79 -2.73
C PRO A 52 -15.32 4.24 -2.74
N LEU A 53 -14.38 5.19 -2.84
CA LEU A 53 -14.71 6.59 -3.06
C LEU A 53 -15.46 6.74 -4.39
N CYS A 54 -16.41 7.67 -4.47
CA CYS A 54 -17.05 8.00 -5.73
C CYS A 54 -16.00 8.53 -6.71
N GLY A 55 -16.03 8.00 -7.94
CA GLY A 55 -15.18 8.46 -9.04
C GLY A 55 -15.65 9.75 -9.67
#